data_AF-A0A7V4JFG8-F1
#
_entry.id   AF-A0A7V4JFG8-F1
#
_cell.length_a   1.000
_cell.length_b   1.000
_cell.length_c   1.000
_cell.angle_alpha   90.00
_cell.angle_beta   90.00
_cell.angle_gamma   90.00
#
_symmetry.space_group_name_H-M   'P 1'
#
loop_
_entity.id
_entity.type
_entity.pdbx_description
1 polymer ?
#
loop_
_entity_poly.entity_id
_entity_poly.type
_entity_poly.pdbx_seq_one_letter_code
_entity_poly.pdbx_strand_id
1 'polypeptide(L)'
;MKPVREPLRAAVSKTLMGAVGVALVVAAPMLVLYLVYPETFTTRIEQVSIQTTATSVFDQFVQNVNFYADSFGLTFNLARLPIEGLILGSLSSILLMAGILVAFWQISLPFSRYILIWWFLLMLPGLTAPTLEYEPSILRRAIGSLPVTFIFPVLAIYFFELKIRGWPAWSKSWPAVFLTPFVALTVIIFSALQTYDSFFVKWPQTPAVERLFNPVNVELVEWLDRQSSAATAFVFPLRARSGSSSHPWMYTVRFLFGGQANFIPDYEPDVPVDLLQAVQAKKDVYLLTNQQTQADIKGQFPYLLARLGEVIETKEQFGFTIQHYALNRSQFDEP
;
A
#
# COMPACT_ATOMS: atom_id res chain seq x y z
N MET A 1 9.23 -33.32 36.85
CA MET A 1 9.00 -32.54 35.60
C MET A 1 9.85 -32.96 34.39
N LYS A 2 10.67 -34.03 34.42
CA LYS A 2 11.42 -34.51 33.23
C LYS A 2 10.59 -35.18 32.11
N PRO A 3 9.45 -35.88 32.34
CA PRO A 3 8.83 -36.69 31.27
C PRO A 3 8.10 -35.88 30.18
N VAL A 4 7.89 -34.57 30.38
CA VAL A 4 7.17 -33.72 29.40
C VAL A 4 8.12 -33.08 28.37
N ARG A 5 9.44 -33.04 28.63
CA ARG A 5 10.38 -32.27 27.78
C ARG A 5 10.77 -32.96 26.48
N GLU A 6 10.86 -34.29 26.46
CA GLU A 6 11.22 -35.06 25.27
C GLU A 6 10.17 -35.04 24.15
N PRO A 7 8.88 -35.31 24.41
CA PRO A 7 7.87 -35.26 23.34
C PRO A 7 7.71 -33.84 22.78
N LEU A 8 7.87 -32.81 23.61
CA LEU A 8 7.82 -31.42 23.18
C LEU A 8 9.00 -31.06 22.27
N ARG A 9 10.22 -31.52 22.59
CA ARG A 9 11.40 -31.31 21.73
C ARG A 9 11.25 -31.99 20.37
N ALA A 10 10.76 -33.22 20.36
CA ALA A 10 10.52 -33.96 19.12
C ALA A 10 9.44 -33.28 18.25
N ALA A 11 8.34 -32.81 18.87
CA ALA A 11 7.29 -32.07 18.17
C ALA A 11 7.83 -30.74 17.60
N VAL A 12 8.55 -29.95 18.40
CA VAL A 12 9.14 -28.68 17.96
C VAL A 12 10.15 -28.89 16.84
N SER A 13 10.99 -29.93 16.91
CA SER A 13 11.95 -30.25 15.85
C SER A 13 11.25 -30.60 14.54
N LYS A 14 10.18 -31.41 14.58
CA LYS A 14 9.39 -31.75 13.39
C LYS A 14 8.70 -30.51 12.79
N THR A 15 8.09 -29.67 13.62
CA THR A 15 7.44 -28.43 13.16
C THR A 15 8.46 -27.45 12.58
N LEU A 16 9.64 -27.32 13.20
CA LEU A 16 10.72 -26.47 12.71
C LEU A 16 11.26 -26.97 11.37
N MET A 17 11.54 -28.27 11.24
CA MET A 17 11.97 -28.87 9.97
C MET A 17 10.92 -28.67 8.88
N GLY A 18 9.64 -28.83 9.21
CA GLY A 18 8.53 -28.54 8.29
C GLY A 18 8.52 -27.08 7.85
N ALA A 19 8.64 -26.13 8.79
CA ALA A 19 8.68 -24.70 8.48
C ALA A 19 9.90 -24.31 7.64
N VAL A 20 11.08 -24.86 7.94
CA VAL A 20 12.31 -24.67 7.14
C VAL A 20 12.14 -25.26 5.74
N GLY A 21 11.56 -26.46 5.63
CA GLY A 21 11.26 -27.09 4.35
C GLY A 21 10.33 -26.23 3.49
N VAL A 22 9.25 -25.71 4.08
CA VAL A 22 8.33 -24.79 3.40
C VAL A 22 9.04 -23.49 3.00
N ALA A 23 9.84 -22.89 3.89
CA ALA A 23 10.60 -21.68 3.59
C ALA A 23 11.57 -21.89 2.42
N LEU A 24 12.27 -23.03 2.37
CA LEU A 24 13.16 -23.39 1.26
C LEU A 24 12.38 -23.58 -0.04
N VAL A 25 11.24 -24.25 -0.01
CA VAL A 25 10.37 -24.42 -1.20
C VAL A 25 9.87 -23.07 -1.72
N VAL A 26 9.47 -22.17 -0.82
CA VAL A 26 9.01 -20.81 -1.17
C VAL A 26 10.17 -19.95 -1.70
N ALA A 27 11.37 -20.09 -1.13
CA ALA A 27 12.56 -19.34 -1.56
C ALA A 27 13.23 -19.93 -2.82
N ALA A 28 12.97 -21.20 -3.15
CA ALA A 28 13.66 -21.91 -4.23
C ALA A 28 13.56 -21.20 -5.59
N PRO A 29 12.40 -20.68 -6.05
CA PRO A 29 12.33 -19.98 -7.33
C PRO A 29 13.25 -18.75 -7.40
N MET A 30 13.33 -17.99 -6.30
CA MET A 30 14.20 -16.81 -6.21
C MET A 30 15.68 -17.22 -6.16
N LEU A 31 16.00 -18.30 -5.45
CA LEU A 31 17.36 -18.85 -5.41
C LEU A 31 17.78 -19.37 -6.79
N VAL A 32 16.90 -20.08 -7.49
CA VAL A 32 17.12 -20.54 -8.87
C VAL A 32 17.32 -19.35 -9.81
N LEU A 33 16.48 -18.31 -9.71
CA LEU A 33 16.65 -17.09 -10.51
C LEU A 33 18.00 -16.41 -10.26
N TYR A 34 18.43 -16.32 -8.99
CA TYR A 34 19.74 -15.76 -8.63
C TYR A 34 20.91 -16.59 -9.17
N LEU A 35 20.82 -17.92 -9.08
CA LEU A 35 21.89 -18.82 -9.53
C LEU A 35 21.99 -18.92 -11.06
N VAL A 36 20.85 -18.91 -11.77
CA VAL A 36 20.81 -19.07 -13.24
C VAL A 36 20.93 -17.73 -13.97
N TYR A 37 20.36 -16.66 -13.43
CA TYR A 37 20.32 -15.34 -14.06
C TYR A 37 20.70 -14.22 -13.06
N PRO A 38 21.94 -14.22 -12.54
CA PRO A 38 22.36 -13.28 -11.50
C PRO A 38 22.20 -11.82 -11.93
N GLU A 39 22.51 -11.49 -13.19
CA GLU A 39 22.35 -10.13 -13.73
C GLU A 39 20.89 -9.69 -13.80
N THR A 40 19.99 -10.60 -14.18
CA THR A 40 18.54 -10.29 -14.18
C THR A 40 18.04 -10.09 -12.77
N PHE A 41 18.49 -10.92 -11.83
CA PHE A 41 18.13 -10.80 -10.42
C PHE A 41 18.60 -9.47 -9.82
N THR A 42 19.87 -9.09 -10.02
CA THR A 42 20.40 -7.81 -9.53
C THR A 42 19.72 -6.63 -10.21
N THR A 43 19.53 -6.68 -11.52
CA THR A 43 18.81 -5.63 -12.27
C THR A 43 17.38 -5.48 -11.76
N ARG A 44 16.68 -6.58 -11.45
CA ARG A 44 15.34 -6.53 -10.86
C ARG A 44 15.37 -5.92 -9.47
N ILE A 45 16.34 -6.30 -8.63
CA ILE A 45 16.53 -5.68 -7.30
C ILE A 45 16.78 -4.19 -7.45
N GLU A 46 17.66 -3.76 -8.34
CA GLU A 46 17.95 -2.35 -8.59
C GLU A 46 16.70 -1.61 -9.11
N GLN A 47 15.87 -2.27 -9.92
CA GLN A 47 14.62 -1.71 -10.41
C GLN A 47 13.56 -1.51 -9.31
N VAL A 48 13.51 -2.39 -8.30
CA VAL A 48 12.61 -2.21 -7.14
C VAL A 48 13.26 -1.46 -5.97
N SER A 49 14.58 -1.32 -5.97
CA SER A 49 15.35 -0.57 -5.00
C SER A 49 15.25 0.91 -5.32
N ILE A 50 14.33 1.59 -4.63
CA ILE A 50 14.24 3.05 -4.67
C ILE A 50 15.32 3.60 -3.72
N GLN A 51 16.59 3.38 -4.05
CA GLN A 51 17.73 4.00 -3.38
C GLN A 51 18.01 5.36 -4.03
N THR A 52 17.14 6.33 -3.77
CA THR A 52 17.29 7.70 -4.32
C THR A 52 17.99 8.67 -3.38
N THR A 53 18.40 8.24 -2.17
CA THR A 53 19.08 9.13 -1.22
C THR A 53 20.19 8.42 -0.46
N ALA A 54 21.34 9.08 -0.35
CA ALA A 54 22.55 8.62 0.35
C ALA A 54 22.41 8.60 1.89
N THR A 55 21.23 8.29 2.41
CA THR A 55 21.05 8.05 3.86
C THR A 55 21.56 6.67 4.21
N SER A 56 22.30 6.57 5.31
CA SER A 56 22.78 5.27 5.77
C SER A 56 21.59 4.37 6.13
N VAL A 57 21.74 3.05 5.94
CA VAL A 57 20.70 2.07 6.33
C VAL A 57 20.33 2.21 7.81
N PHE A 58 21.29 2.60 8.65
CA PHE A 58 21.07 2.84 10.06
C PHE A 58 20.18 4.07 10.32
N ASP A 59 20.41 5.18 9.61
CA ASP A 59 19.56 6.37 9.74
C ASP A 59 18.12 6.07 9.29
N GLN A 60 17.97 5.32 8.20
CA GLN A 60 16.65 4.84 7.74
C GLN A 60 16.00 3.94 8.79
N PHE A 61 16.76 3.03 9.39
CA PHE A 61 16.28 2.17 10.47
C PHE A 61 15.78 3.00 11.65
N VAL A 62 16.55 3.97 12.13
CA VAL A 62 16.15 4.84 13.26
C VAL A 62 14.92 5.67 12.90
N GLN A 63 14.89 6.27 11.71
CA GLN A 63 13.75 7.05 11.23
C GLN A 63 12.48 6.20 11.17
N ASN A 64 12.58 5.00 10.61
CA ASN A 64 11.45 4.08 10.50
C ASN A 64 11.03 3.52 11.85
N VAL A 65 11.96 3.21 12.77
CA VAL A 65 11.60 2.78 14.13
C VAL A 65 10.74 3.84 14.80
N ASN A 66 11.12 5.13 14.69
CA ASN A 66 10.31 6.22 15.24
C ASN A 66 8.95 6.31 14.54
N PHE A 67 8.91 6.20 13.21
CA PHE A 67 7.66 6.18 12.45
C PHE A 67 6.72 5.05 12.88
N TYR A 68 7.21 3.80 12.98
CA TYR A 68 6.40 2.67 13.40
C TYR A 68 5.99 2.78 14.87
N ALA A 69 6.89 3.23 15.75
CA ALA A 69 6.55 3.46 17.14
C ALA A 69 5.41 4.48 17.26
N ASP A 70 5.49 5.57 16.50
CA ASP A 70 4.45 6.61 16.44
C ASP A 70 3.15 6.09 15.83
N SER A 71 3.25 5.35 14.72
CA SER A 71 2.11 4.76 14.02
C SER A 71 1.38 3.68 14.84
N PHE A 72 2.07 3.00 15.74
CA PHE A 72 1.47 2.04 16.69
C PHE A 72 1.02 2.71 18.00
N GLY A 73 1.24 4.01 18.17
CA GLY A 73 0.92 4.74 19.40
C GLY A 73 1.86 4.45 20.58
N LEU A 74 3.04 3.89 20.32
CA LEU A 74 4.07 3.62 21.33
C LEU A 74 4.77 4.89 21.81
N THR A 75 4.71 5.98 21.04
CA THR A 75 5.21 7.31 21.44
C THR A 75 4.09 8.10 22.11
N PHE A 76 4.36 8.64 23.29
CA PHE A 76 3.46 9.59 23.95
C PHE A 76 3.67 10.99 23.38
N ASN A 77 3.21 11.22 22.15
CA ASN A 77 3.23 12.55 21.57
C ASN A 77 1.95 13.32 21.98
N LEU A 78 1.99 13.97 23.15
CA LEU A 78 0.89 14.79 23.67
C LEU A 78 0.52 15.99 22.77
N ALA A 79 1.40 16.37 21.83
CA ALA A 79 1.15 17.45 20.88
C ALA A 79 0.33 17.00 19.65
N ARG A 80 0.19 15.69 19.42
CA ARG A 80 -0.77 15.17 18.44
C ARG A 80 -2.09 14.89 19.13
N LEU A 81 -3.19 15.21 18.44
CA LEU A 81 -4.47 14.62 18.81
C LEU A 81 -4.28 13.10 18.82
N PRO A 82 -4.77 12.36 19.83
CA PRO A 82 -4.44 10.94 20.10
C PRO A 82 -4.94 9.95 19.05
N ILE A 83 -5.29 10.43 17.85
CA ILE A 83 -6.02 9.73 16.80
C ILE A 83 -5.35 9.91 15.44
N GLU A 84 -4.55 10.96 15.24
CA GLU A 84 -3.96 11.26 13.92
C GLU A 84 -2.69 10.44 13.66
N GLY A 85 -2.74 9.59 12.63
CA GLY A 85 -1.59 8.80 12.16
C GLY A 85 -1.44 7.41 12.76
N LEU A 86 -2.37 6.96 13.63
CA LEU A 86 -2.34 5.60 14.16
C LEU A 86 -2.81 4.58 13.11
N ILE A 87 -2.06 3.48 12.96
CA ILE A 87 -2.44 2.33 12.12
C ILE A 87 -3.68 1.63 12.68
N LEU A 88 -3.77 1.56 14.01
CA LEU A 88 -4.91 1.01 14.72
C LEU A 88 -5.69 2.16 15.38
N GLY A 89 -7.02 2.02 15.52
CA GLY A 89 -7.79 2.97 16.33
C GLY A 89 -7.23 3.08 17.75
N SER A 90 -7.41 4.21 18.44
CA SER A 90 -6.70 4.49 19.71
C SER A 90 -6.86 3.39 20.76
N LEU A 91 -8.07 2.84 20.91
CA LEU A 91 -8.31 1.73 21.83
C LEU A 91 -7.54 0.46 21.44
N SER A 92 -7.50 0.14 20.14
CA SER A 92 -6.74 -0.99 19.63
C SER A 92 -5.24 -0.78 19.80
N SER A 93 -4.74 0.45 19.67
CA SER A 93 -3.34 0.81 19.96
C SER A 93 -3.00 0.66 21.44
N ILE A 94 -3.90 1.07 22.36
CA ILE A 94 -3.71 0.85 23.80
C ILE A 94 -3.67 -0.65 24.12
N LEU A 95 -4.57 -1.44 23.54
CA LEU A 95 -4.59 -2.88 23.72
C LEU A 95 -3.38 -3.56 23.08
N LEU A 96 -2.90 -3.08 21.93
CA LEU A 96 -1.64 -3.50 21.31
C LEU A 96 -0.47 -3.28 22.27
N MET A 97 -0.33 -2.07 22.82
CA MET A 97 0.70 -1.74 23.81
C MET A 97 0.63 -2.66 25.03
N ALA A 98 -0.57 -2.82 25.61
CA ALA A 98 -0.78 -3.72 26.73
C ALA A 98 -0.42 -5.17 26.38
N GLY A 99 -0.74 -5.62 25.17
CA GLY A 99 -0.43 -6.95 24.67
C GLY A 99 1.07 -7.19 24.51
N ILE A 100 1.79 -6.20 23.98
CA ILE A 100 3.25 -6.21 23.89
C ILE A 100 3.86 -6.31 25.30
N LEU A 101 3.40 -5.47 26.24
CA LEU A 101 3.86 -5.51 27.64
C LEU A 101 3.59 -6.86 28.30
N VAL A 102 2.39 -7.44 28.09
CA VAL A 102 2.04 -8.78 28.59
C VAL A 102 2.96 -9.85 27.99
N ALA A 103 3.27 -9.77 26.70
CA ALA A 103 4.19 -10.70 26.05
C ALA A 103 5.61 -10.59 26.63
N PHE A 104 6.10 -9.38 26.89
CA PHE A 104 7.39 -9.16 27.56
C PHE A 104 7.39 -9.65 29.02
N TRP A 105 6.32 -9.40 29.78
CA TRP A 105 6.18 -9.92 31.14
C TRP A 105 6.23 -11.46 31.11
N GLN A 106 5.50 -12.07 30.18
CA GLN A 106 5.41 -13.52 30.03
C GLN A 106 6.47 -14.09 29.09
N ILE A 107 7.64 -13.46 28.96
CA ILE A 107 8.70 -13.91 28.04
C ILE A 107 9.25 -15.30 28.38
N SER A 108 9.01 -15.81 29.59
CA SER A 108 9.34 -17.20 29.95
C SER A 108 8.50 -18.20 29.14
N LEU A 109 7.28 -17.83 28.73
CA LEU A 109 6.41 -18.67 27.92
C LEU A 109 6.94 -18.77 26.48
N PRO A 110 6.95 -19.98 25.88
CA PRO A 110 7.38 -20.16 24.49
C PRO A 110 6.54 -19.35 23.50
N PHE A 111 5.23 -19.25 23.74
CA PHE A 111 4.30 -18.49 22.89
C PHE A 111 4.66 -17.00 22.81
N SER A 112 4.88 -16.34 23.95
CA SER A 112 5.23 -14.92 24.01
C SER A 112 6.55 -14.62 23.28
N ARG A 113 7.56 -15.50 23.43
CA ARG A 113 8.82 -15.37 22.69
C ARG A 113 8.61 -15.51 21.19
N TYR A 114 7.82 -16.50 20.77
CA TYR A 114 7.54 -16.76 19.36
C TYR A 114 6.87 -15.54 18.70
N ILE A 115 5.82 -14.98 19.32
CA ILE A 115 5.12 -13.83 18.75
C ILE A 115 6.01 -12.57 18.74
N LEU A 116 6.82 -12.32 19.77
CA LEU A 116 7.75 -11.18 19.79
C LEU A 116 8.81 -11.29 18.70
N ILE A 117 9.40 -12.48 18.53
CA ILE A 117 10.40 -12.76 17.49
C ILE A 117 9.78 -12.63 16.10
N TRP A 118 8.61 -13.24 15.87
CA TRP A 118 7.88 -13.09 14.60
C TRP A 118 7.63 -11.62 14.31
N TRP A 119 7.00 -10.90 15.23
CA TRP A 119 6.61 -9.51 15.04
C TRP A 119 7.81 -8.65 14.68
N PHE A 120 8.91 -8.74 15.44
CA PHE A 120 10.11 -7.97 15.18
C PHE A 120 10.77 -8.35 13.84
N LEU A 121 10.99 -9.64 13.60
CA LEU A 121 11.66 -10.11 12.37
C LEU A 121 10.89 -9.76 11.10
N LEU A 122 9.56 -9.88 11.12
CA LEU A 122 8.74 -9.56 9.95
C LEU A 122 8.41 -8.08 9.83
N MET A 123 8.78 -7.26 10.83
CA MET A 123 8.76 -5.80 10.72
C MET A 123 10.09 -5.26 10.15
N LEU A 124 11.19 -6.02 10.22
CA LEU A 124 12.51 -5.58 9.73
C LEU A 124 12.49 -5.04 8.29
N PRO A 125 11.84 -5.67 7.29
CA PRO A 125 11.83 -5.13 5.93
C PRO A 125 11.16 -3.75 5.83
N GLY A 126 10.19 -3.48 6.70
CA GLY A 126 9.58 -2.15 6.86
C GLY A 126 10.50 -1.17 7.58
N LEU A 127 11.28 -1.63 8.57
CA LEU A 127 12.24 -0.80 9.29
C LEU A 127 13.46 -0.41 8.44
N THR A 128 13.91 -1.26 7.53
CA THR A 128 15.09 -0.97 6.68
C THR A 128 14.71 -0.44 5.30
N ALA A 129 13.42 -0.24 5.05
CA ALA A 129 12.93 0.29 3.79
C ALA A 129 13.34 1.76 3.61
N PRO A 130 13.75 2.18 2.40
CA PRO A 130 13.88 3.61 2.12
C PRO A 130 12.52 4.28 2.35
N THR A 131 12.55 5.41 3.06
CA THR A 131 11.37 6.25 3.32
C THR A 131 10.89 6.81 1.99
N LEU A 132 9.71 6.37 1.57
CA LEU A 132 9.05 6.92 0.39
C LEU A 132 8.15 8.05 0.87
N GLU A 133 8.13 9.17 0.13
CA GLU A 133 7.19 10.28 0.34
C GLU A 133 5.71 9.81 0.29
N TYR A 134 5.47 8.61 -0.24
CA TYR A 134 4.17 7.94 -0.26
C TYR A 134 4.05 6.87 0.84
N GLU A 135 3.37 7.26 1.92
CA GLU A 135 3.13 6.52 3.18
C GLU A 135 2.47 5.12 3.09
N PRO A 136 1.70 4.69 2.05
CA PRO A 136 1.11 3.34 2.05
C PRO A 136 2.12 2.21 1.86
N SER A 137 3.30 2.53 1.31
CA SER A 137 4.30 1.55 0.89
C SER A 137 5.08 0.95 2.08
N ILE A 138 5.32 1.74 3.12
CA ILE A 138 6.03 1.32 4.34
C ILE A 138 5.23 0.22 5.04
N LEU A 139 3.92 0.41 5.21
CA LEU A 139 3.04 -0.59 5.83
C LEU A 139 2.97 -1.90 5.03
N ARG A 140 2.98 -1.83 3.69
CA ARG A 140 3.00 -3.03 2.83
C ARG A 140 4.28 -3.85 3.00
N ARG A 141 5.41 -3.21 3.32
CA ARG A 141 6.70 -3.91 3.51
C ARG A 141 6.78 -4.65 4.85
N ALA A 142 5.93 -4.31 5.82
CA ALA A 142 5.78 -5.02 7.09
C ALA A 142 4.54 -5.93 7.13
N ILE A 143 3.99 -6.35 5.98
CA ILE A 143 2.74 -7.14 5.94
C ILE A 143 2.84 -8.45 6.75
N GLY A 144 4.04 -9.03 6.85
CA GLY A 144 4.28 -10.24 7.64
C GLY A 144 4.08 -10.05 9.15
N SER A 145 4.26 -8.84 9.68
CA SER A 145 4.05 -8.58 11.12
C SER A 145 2.58 -8.38 11.49
N LEU A 146 1.70 -8.10 10.51
CA LEU A 146 0.29 -7.80 10.75
C LEU A 146 -0.46 -8.87 11.56
N PRO A 147 -0.32 -10.20 11.30
CA PRO A 147 -1.01 -11.20 12.08
C PRO A 147 -0.69 -11.08 13.57
N VAL A 148 0.57 -10.84 13.93
CA VAL A 148 0.98 -10.70 15.33
C VAL A 148 0.54 -9.36 15.92
N THR A 149 0.55 -8.29 15.13
CA THR A 149 -0.03 -7.00 15.53
C THR A 149 -1.48 -7.16 15.98
N PHE A 150 -2.28 -8.03 15.33
CA PHE A 150 -3.66 -8.31 15.76
C PHE A 150 -3.77 -9.32 16.93
N ILE A 151 -2.76 -10.17 17.14
CA ILE A 151 -2.72 -11.09 18.30
C ILE A 151 -2.51 -10.32 19.61
N PHE A 152 -1.70 -9.26 19.61
CA PHE A 152 -1.38 -8.52 20.84
C PHE A 152 -2.61 -7.93 21.55
N PRO A 153 -3.55 -7.21 20.88
CA PRO A 153 -4.79 -6.77 21.52
C PRO A 153 -5.58 -7.91 22.17
N VAL A 154 -5.69 -9.05 21.49
CA VAL A 154 -6.38 -10.24 22.00
C VAL A 154 -5.67 -10.80 23.23
N LEU A 155 -4.33 -10.86 23.20
CA LEU A 155 -3.51 -11.28 24.33
C LEU A 155 -3.72 -10.38 25.55
N ALA A 156 -3.83 -9.06 25.35
CA ALA A 156 -4.12 -8.11 26.42
C ALA A 156 -5.50 -8.39 27.04
N ILE A 157 -6.54 -8.48 26.21
CA ILE A 157 -7.92 -8.76 26.66
C ILE A 157 -7.96 -10.07 27.45
N TYR A 158 -7.38 -11.14 26.90
CA TYR A 158 -7.35 -12.45 27.56
C TYR A 158 -6.62 -12.42 28.90
N PHE A 159 -5.48 -11.72 28.97
CA PHE A 159 -4.74 -11.56 30.21
C PHE A 159 -5.54 -10.84 31.29
N PHE A 160 -6.19 -9.73 30.93
CA PHE A 160 -7.03 -8.98 31.87
C PHE A 160 -8.26 -9.78 32.28
N GLU A 161 -8.88 -10.53 31.37
CA GLU A 161 -9.99 -11.42 31.68
C GLU A 161 -9.60 -12.47 32.74
N LEU A 162 -8.46 -13.14 32.58
CA LEU A 162 -7.97 -14.11 33.56
C LEU A 162 -7.72 -13.47 34.94
N LYS A 163 -7.16 -12.25 34.97
CA LYS A 163 -6.91 -11.51 36.22
C LYS A 163 -8.21 -11.09 36.89
N ILE A 164 -9.18 -10.60 36.11
CA ILE A 164 -10.50 -10.17 36.58
C ILE A 164 -11.31 -11.37 37.12
N ARG A 165 -11.32 -12.50 36.40
CA ARG A 165 -11.99 -13.73 36.85
C ARG A 165 -11.39 -14.31 38.13
N GLY A 166 -10.10 -14.07 38.37
CA GLY A 166 -9.42 -14.43 39.61
C GLY A 166 -9.83 -13.59 40.83
N TRP A 167 -10.58 -12.49 40.66
CA TRP A 167 -11.05 -11.68 41.79
C TRP A 167 -12.29 -12.27 42.46
N PRO A 168 -12.24 -12.55 43.79
CA PRO A 168 -13.32 -13.23 44.51
C PRO A 168 -14.69 -12.55 44.38
N ALA A 169 -14.71 -11.21 44.35
CA ALA A 169 -15.92 -10.39 44.28
C ALA A 169 -16.63 -10.47 42.91
N TRP A 170 -15.92 -10.85 41.85
CA TRP A 170 -16.46 -10.90 40.48
C TRP A 170 -17.07 -12.26 40.13
N SER A 171 -16.64 -13.34 40.79
CA SER A 171 -17.02 -14.72 40.45
C SER A 171 -18.47 -15.11 40.81
N LYS A 172 -19.18 -14.31 41.62
CA LYS A 172 -20.53 -14.65 42.14
C LYS A 172 -21.58 -13.53 42.02
N SER A 173 -21.25 -12.41 41.40
CA SER A 173 -22.15 -11.25 41.34
C SER A 173 -22.83 -11.16 39.97
N TRP A 174 -24.17 -11.14 39.96
CA TRP A 174 -25.02 -10.90 38.78
C TRP A 174 -24.57 -9.73 37.87
N PRO A 175 -24.00 -8.61 38.39
CA PRO A 175 -23.46 -7.55 37.54
C PRO A 175 -22.36 -8.00 36.56
N ALA A 176 -21.61 -9.07 36.82
CA ALA A 176 -20.59 -9.56 35.88
C ALA A 176 -21.18 -10.02 34.55
N VAL A 177 -22.37 -10.62 34.57
CA VAL A 177 -23.03 -11.18 33.38
C VAL A 177 -23.55 -10.07 32.46
N PHE A 178 -23.95 -8.92 33.02
CA PHE A 178 -24.50 -7.80 32.26
C PHE A 178 -23.47 -6.69 31.97
N LEU A 179 -22.55 -6.42 32.90
CA LEU A 179 -21.56 -5.35 32.77
C LEU A 179 -20.51 -5.70 31.71
N THR A 180 -20.05 -6.94 31.64
CA THR A 180 -19.05 -7.35 30.64
C THR A 180 -19.54 -7.18 29.20
N PRO A 181 -20.71 -7.71 28.76
CA PRO A 181 -21.20 -7.46 27.41
C PRO A 181 -21.54 -5.99 27.17
N PHE A 182 -22.01 -5.25 28.18
CA PHE A 182 -22.27 -3.81 28.05
C PHE A 182 -20.99 -3.00 27.81
N VAL A 183 -19.94 -3.25 28.59
CA VAL A 183 -18.63 -2.60 28.41
C VAL A 183 -18.03 -2.99 27.06
N ALA A 184 -18.12 -4.27 26.66
CA ALA A 184 -17.66 -4.73 25.36
C ALA A 184 -18.42 -4.03 24.21
N LEU A 185 -19.75 -3.93 24.31
CA LEU A 185 -20.58 -3.24 23.33
C LEU A 185 -20.24 -1.74 23.27
N THR A 186 -20.06 -1.09 24.43
CA THR A 186 -19.65 0.33 24.51
C THR A 186 -18.30 0.55 23.84
N VAL A 187 -17.33 -0.33 24.11
CA VAL A 187 -16.02 -0.34 23.46
C VAL A 187 -16.13 -0.49 21.95
N ILE A 188 -16.95 -1.42 21.47
CA ILE A 188 -17.18 -1.65 20.03
C ILE A 188 -17.82 -0.42 19.37
N ILE A 189 -18.87 0.13 19.97
CA ILE A 189 -19.56 1.31 19.46
C ILE A 189 -18.61 2.51 19.43
N PHE A 190 -17.89 2.76 20.52
CA PHE A 190 -16.93 3.86 20.60
C PHE A 190 -15.81 3.70 19.54
N SER A 191 -15.26 2.49 19.40
CA SER A 191 -14.27 2.20 18.37
C SER A 191 -14.84 2.41 16.96
N ALA A 192 -16.07 1.98 16.69
CA ALA A 192 -16.71 2.15 15.39
C ALA A 192 -16.95 3.63 15.06
N LEU A 193 -17.43 4.42 16.03
CA LEU A 193 -17.63 5.87 15.88
C LEU A 193 -16.30 6.59 15.64
N GLN A 194 -15.26 6.22 16.39
CA GLN A 194 -13.94 6.80 16.20
C GLN A 194 -13.34 6.42 14.84
N THR A 195 -13.47 5.17 14.42
CA THR A 195 -13.04 4.73 13.08
C THR A 195 -13.80 5.48 11.99
N TYR A 196 -15.11 5.68 12.16
CA TYR A 196 -15.92 6.43 11.21
C TYR A 196 -15.45 7.89 11.08
N ASP A 197 -15.32 8.59 12.21
CA ASP A 197 -14.84 9.98 12.24
C ASP A 197 -13.43 10.10 11.63
N SER A 198 -12.53 9.20 12.01
CA SER A 198 -11.14 9.23 11.52
C SER A 198 -11.06 8.94 10.02
N PHE A 199 -11.79 7.93 9.52
CA PHE A 199 -11.67 7.46 8.14
C PHE A 199 -12.55 8.23 7.15
N PHE A 200 -13.79 8.56 7.52
CA PHE A 200 -14.74 9.19 6.60
C PHE A 200 -14.81 10.72 6.75
N VAL A 201 -14.42 11.28 7.90
CA VAL A 201 -14.51 12.73 8.12
C VAL A 201 -13.12 13.38 8.05
N LYS A 202 -12.17 12.92 8.86
CA LYS A 202 -10.85 13.56 8.99
C LYS A 202 -9.87 13.16 7.89
N TRP A 203 -9.72 11.86 7.63
CA TRP A 203 -8.76 11.36 6.64
C TRP A 203 -8.93 12.03 5.26
N PRO A 204 -10.15 12.22 4.72
CA PRO A 204 -10.34 12.88 3.42
C PRO A 204 -9.88 14.34 3.36
N GLN A 205 -9.78 15.00 4.52
CA GLN A 205 -9.34 16.39 4.64
C GLN A 205 -7.82 16.51 4.81
N THR A 206 -7.10 15.39 4.89
CA THR A 206 -5.64 15.41 5.05
C THR A 206 -4.95 15.75 3.72
N PRO A 207 -3.81 16.47 3.76
CA PRO A 207 -2.99 16.70 2.57
C PRO A 207 -2.52 15.40 1.89
N ALA A 208 -2.46 14.29 2.63
CA ALA A 208 -2.17 12.98 2.07
C ALA A 208 -3.27 12.50 1.12
N VAL A 209 -4.54 12.66 1.49
CA VAL A 209 -5.67 12.34 0.61
C VAL A 209 -5.76 13.31 -0.54
N GLU A 210 -5.55 14.61 -0.32
CA GLU A 210 -5.49 15.59 -1.41
C GLU A 210 -4.39 15.24 -2.43
N ARG A 211 -3.21 14.79 -1.98
CA ARG A 211 -2.14 14.32 -2.86
C ARG A 211 -2.47 13.01 -3.59
N LEU A 212 -3.25 12.13 -2.96
CA LEU A 212 -3.74 10.87 -3.55
C LEU A 212 -4.83 11.13 -4.59
N PHE A 213 -5.74 12.04 -4.27
CA PHE A 213 -6.90 12.44 -5.06
C PHE A 213 -6.73 13.91 -5.47
N ASN A 214 -5.70 14.18 -6.26
CA ASN A 214 -5.33 15.52 -6.70
C ASN A 214 -6.57 16.24 -7.29
N PRO A 215 -7.01 17.38 -6.72
CA PRO A 215 -8.17 18.13 -7.22
C PRO A 215 -8.06 18.47 -8.71
N VAL A 216 -6.85 18.76 -9.18
CA VAL A 216 -6.58 19.03 -10.61
C VAL A 216 -6.94 17.83 -11.49
N ASN A 217 -6.78 16.60 -10.98
CA ASN A 217 -7.19 15.41 -11.71
C ASN A 217 -8.70 15.18 -11.67
N VAL A 218 -9.41 15.69 -10.65
CA VAL A 218 -10.88 15.68 -10.64
C VAL A 218 -11.39 16.61 -11.73
N GLU A 219 -10.85 17.83 -11.82
CA GLU A 219 -11.17 18.77 -12.91
C GLU A 219 -10.81 18.20 -14.29
N LEU A 220 -9.69 17.48 -14.40
CA LEU A 220 -9.33 16.75 -15.60
C LEU A 220 -10.39 15.70 -15.95
N VAL A 221 -10.86 14.91 -14.99
CA VAL A 221 -11.94 13.92 -15.23
C VAL A 221 -13.22 14.58 -15.72
N GLU A 222 -13.65 15.67 -15.09
CA GLU A 222 -14.81 16.45 -15.55
C GLU A 222 -14.61 17.02 -16.95
N TRP A 223 -13.37 17.37 -17.31
CA TRP A 223 -13.02 17.79 -18.66
C TRP A 223 -13.08 16.61 -19.65
N LEU A 224 -12.51 15.45 -19.29
CA LEU A 224 -12.56 14.23 -20.11
C LEU A 224 -14.00 13.80 -20.36
N ASP A 225 -14.87 13.83 -19.34
CA ASP A 225 -16.29 13.50 -19.48
C ASP A 225 -17.01 14.43 -20.46
N ARG A 226 -16.69 15.73 -20.43
CA ARG A 226 -17.24 16.70 -21.39
C ARG A 226 -16.76 16.50 -22.83
N GLN A 227 -15.53 16.04 -23.02
CA GLN A 227 -14.98 15.72 -24.35
C GLN A 227 -15.32 14.30 -24.82
N SER A 228 -15.88 13.47 -23.94
CA SER A 228 -16.12 12.07 -24.21
C SER A 228 -17.23 11.89 -25.24
N SER A 229 -16.91 11.12 -26.28
CA SER A 229 -17.88 10.63 -27.27
C SER A 229 -17.46 9.24 -27.72
N ALA A 230 -18.34 8.51 -28.42
CA ALA A 230 -17.98 7.22 -29.02
C ALA A 230 -16.79 7.33 -29.99
N ALA A 231 -16.59 8.51 -30.59
CA ALA A 231 -15.55 8.81 -31.56
C ALA A 231 -14.26 9.39 -30.94
N THR A 232 -14.22 9.62 -29.61
CA THR A 232 -13.06 10.19 -28.92
C THR A 232 -12.19 9.08 -28.29
N ALA A 233 -10.86 9.24 -28.34
CA ALA A 233 -9.91 8.52 -27.50
C ALA A 233 -9.05 9.49 -26.70
N PHE A 234 -8.74 9.10 -25.46
CA PHE A 234 -7.77 9.78 -24.61
C PHE A 234 -6.53 8.88 -24.46
N VAL A 235 -5.35 9.45 -24.70
CA VAL A 235 -4.07 8.75 -24.64
C VAL A 235 -3.17 9.42 -23.61
N PHE A 236 -2.69 8.62 -22.66
CA PHE A 236 -1.80 9.04 -21.58
C PHE A 236 -0.47 8.27 -21.68
N PRO A 237 0.59 8.90 -22.19
CA PRO A 237 1.93 8.30 -22.16
C PRO A 237 2.38 8.07 -20.72
N LEU A 238 2.91 6.88 -20.45
CA LEU A 238 3.57 6.51 -19.20
C LEU A 238 5.04 6.24 -19.45
N ARG A 239 5.91 6.36 -18.43
CA ARG A 239 7.32 5.97 -18.60
C ARG A 239 7.42 4.45 -18.90
N ALA A 240 8.33 4.05 -19.79
CA ALA A 240 8.54 2.66 -20.23
C ALA A 240 8.55 1.59 -19.12
N ARG A 241 9.07 1.95 -17.93
CA ARG A 241 9.26 1.01 -16.80
C ARG A 241 8.31 1.23 -15.64
N SER A 242 7.34 2.11 -15.81
CA SER A 242 6.37 2.43 -14.79
C SER A 242 5.11 1.60 -15.02
N GLY A 243 4.87 0.63 -14.13
CA GLY A 243 3.64 -0.14 -14.15
C GLY A 243 2.43 0.78 -14.03
N SER A 244 1.29 0.36 -14.56
CA SER A 244 0.07 1.16 -14.54
C SER A 244 -0.31 1.57 -13.09
N SER A 245 -0.05 0.71 -12.09
CA SER A 245 -0.28 0.95 -10.67
C SER A 245 0.77 1.82 -9.96
N SER A 246 1.84 2.22 -10.66
CA SER A 246 2.97 2.98 -10.08
C SER A 246 2.84 4.50 -10.23
N HIS A 247 1.72 4.98 -10.77
CA HIS A 247 1.42 6.42 -10.93
C HIS A 247 0.26 6.84 -10.02
N PRO A 248 0.54 7.21 -8.76
CA PRO A 248 -0.49 7.72 -7.86
C PRO A 248 -1.25 8.91 -8.47
N TRP A 249 -0.55 9.74 -9.24
CA TRP A 249 -1.13 10.89 -9.93
C TRP A 249 -2.13 10.52 -11.04
N MET A 250 -2.23 9.26 -11.49
CA MET A 250 -3.31 8.83 -12.40
C MET A 250 -4.39 8.01 -11.72
N TYR A 251 -4.27 7.78 -10.41
CA TYR A 251 -5.25 7.00 -9.66
C TYR A 251 -6.65 7.64 -9.75
N THR A 252 -6.75 8.96 -9.53
CA THR A 252 -8.01 9.72 -9.65
C THR A 252 -8.66 9.55 -11.02
N VAL A 253 -7.88 9.73 -12.10
CA VAL A 253 -8.41 9.65 -13.47
C VAL A 253 -8.93 8.25 -13.74
N ARG A 254 -8.19 7.20 -13.36
CA ARG A 254 -8.62 5.81 -13.57
C ARG A 254 -9.82 5.40 -12.74
N PHE A 255 -9.94 5.96 -11.55
CA PHE A 255 -10.99 5.60 -10.61
C PHE A 255 -12.30 6.32 -10.92
N LEU A 256 -12.23 7.60 -11.30
CA LEU A 256 -13.42 8.43 -11.51
C LEU A 256 -13.88 8.47 -12.97
N PHE A 257 -12.98 8.38 -13.94
CA PHE A 257 -13.37 8.45 -15.35
C PHE A 257 -14.02 7.15 -15.81
N GLY A 258 -15.31 7.21 -16.15
CA GLY A 258 -16.07 6.06 -16.65
C GLY A 258 -15.84 5.75 -18.13
N GLY A 259 -15.16 6.64 -18.86
CA GLY A 259 -14.85 6.47 -20.28
C GLY A 259 -13.58 5.65 -20.57
N GLN A 260 -13.26 5.50 -21.85
CA GLN A 260 -12.05 4.79 -22.28
C GLN A 260 -10.84 5.73 -22.27
N ALA A 261 -9.96 5.58 -21.28
CA ALA A 261 -8.64 6.21 -21.23
C ALA A 261 -7.54 5.16 -21.46
N ASN A 262 -6.66 5.42 -22.43
CA ASN A 262 -5.59 4.49 -22.81
C ASN A 262 -4.27 4.95 -22.17
N PHE A 263 -3.73 4.14 -21.27
CA PHE A 263 -2.49 4.41 -20.55
C PHE A 263 -1.37 3.58 -21.15
N ILE A 264 -0.51 4.19 -21.97
CA ILE A 264 0.44 3.45 -22.82
C ILE A 264 1.87 3.73 -22.30
N PRO A 265 2.60 2.72 -21.79
CA PRO A 265 4.01 2.85 -21.49
C PRO A 265 4.82 3.19 -22.74
N ASP A 266 5.75 4.13 -22.63
CA ASP A 266 6.70 4.53 -23.69
C ASP A 266 7.78 3.45 -23.88
N TYR A 267 7.36 2.24 -24.21
CA TYR A 267 8.23 1.16 -24.63
C TYR A 267 8.21 1.10 -26.15
N GLU A 268 9.28 1.64 -26.75
CA GLU A 268 9.42 1.91 -28.19
C GLU A 268 8.93 0.78 -29.14
N PRO A 269 9.15 -0.52 -28.86
CA PRO A 269 8.60 -1.60 -29.71
C PRO A 269 7.07 -1.69 -29.71
N ASP A 270 6.42 -1.36 -28.59
CA ASP A 270 5.00 -1.64 -28.36
C ASP A 270 4.13 -0.40 -28.62
N VAL A 271 4.68 0.81 -28.46
CA VAL A 271 3.94 2.08 -28.63
C VAL A 271 3.15 2.15 -29.94
N PRO A 272 3.70 1.80 -31.13
CA PRO A 272 2.93 1.88 -32.38
C PRO A 272 1.68 0.98 -32.38
N VAL A 273 1.79 -0.24 -31.85
CA VAL A 273 0.71 -1.22 -31.84
C VAL A 273 -0.36 -0.80 -30.83
N ASP A 274 0.05 -0.47 -29.61
CA ASP A 274 -0.86 -0.05 -28.53
C ASP A 274 -1.58 1.26 -28.88
N LEU A 275 -0.86 2.21 -29.49
CA LEU A 275 -1.45 3.48 -29.92
C LEU A 275 -2.45 3.28 -31.04
N LEU A 276 -2.13 2.46 -32.05
CA LEU A 276 -3.05 2.19 -33.15
C LEU A 276 -4.33 1.51 -32.65
N GLN A 277 -4.20 0.55 -31.72
CA GLN A 277 -5.34 -0.09 -31.08
C GLN A 277 -6.18 0.91 -30.27
N ALA A 278 -5.54 1.79 -29.51
CA ALA A 278 -6.21 2.81 -28.70
C ALA A 278 -7.04 3.80 -29.53
N VAL A 279 -6.60 4.10 -30.76
CA VAL A 279 -7.24 5.08 -31.65
C VAL A 279 -8.09 4.43 -32.76
N GLN A 280 -8.18 3.10 -32.78
CA GLN A 280 -9.00 2.37 -33.74
C GLN A 280 -10.49 2.76 -33.60
N ALA A 281 -11.17 2.96 -34.73
CA ALA A 281 -12.54 3.50 -34.80
C ALA A 281 -12.77 4.91 -34.20
N LYS A 282 -11.73 5.66 -33.79
CA LYS A 282 -11.83 7.03 -33.26
C LYS A 282 -11.59 8.09 -34.33
N LYS A 283 -12.31 9.22 -34.25
CA LYS A 283 -12.11 10.40 -35.10
C LYS A 283 -11.22 11.43 -34.40
N ASP A 284 -11.39 11.55 -33.09
CA ASP A 284 -10.70 12.54 -32.27
C ASP A 284 -9.80 11.84 -31.26
N VAL A 285 -8.55 12.30 -31.14
CA VAL A 285 -7.60 11.81 -30.15
C VAL A 285 -7.06 12.97 -29.35
N TYR A 286 -7.21 12.89 -28.03
CA TYR A 286 -6.53 13.79 -27.10
C TYR A 286 -5.31 13.08 -26.55
N LEU A 287 -4.13 13.59 -26.85
CA LEU A 287 -2.86 13.18 -26.24
C LEU A 287 -2.59 14.07 -25.03
N LEU A 288 -2.48 13.47 -23.85
CA LEU A 288 -2.29 14.16 -22.58
C LEU A 288 -0.90 13.83 -22.02
N THR A 289 0.07 14.70 -22.29
CA THR A 289 1.46 14.52 -21.85
C THR A 289 1.70 15.30 -20.56
N ASN A 290 1.97 14.60 -19.46
CA ASN A 290 2.27 15.24 -18.17
C ASN A 290 3.68 15.84 -18.20
N GLN A 291 3.78 17.16 -18.04
CA GLN A 291 5.03 17.92 -18.12
C GLN A 291 6.06 17.50 -17.05
N GLN A 292 5.61 17.09 -15.87
CA GLN A 292 6.48 16.73 -14.74
C GLN A 292 7.13 15.36 -14.94
N THR A 293 6.42 14.45 -15.62
CA THR A 293 6.87 13.06 -15.74
C THR A 293 7.82 12.84 -16.90
N GLN A 294 7.85 13.73 -17.90
CA GLN A 294 8.62 13.51 -19.14
C GLN A 294 8.38 12.08 -19.69
N ALA A 295 7.12 11.63 -19.71
CA ALA A 295 6.79 10.25 -20.03
C ALA A 295 7.12 9.86 -21.49
N ASP A 296 7.21 10.84 -22.39
CA ASP A 296 7.56 10.68 -23.80
C ASP A 296 8.72 11.64 -24.17
N ILE A 297 9.94 11.28 -23.76
CA ILE A 297 11.14 12.12 -23.99
C ILE A 297 11.47 12.21 -25.48
N LYS A 298 11.16 11.14 -26.24
CA LYS A 298 11.48 11.03 -27.66
C LYS A 298 10.42 11.68 -28.56
N GLY A 299 9.25 12.05 -28.03
CA GLY A 299 8.14 12.58 -28.83
C GLY A 299 7.53 11.54 -29.77
N GLN A 300 7.53 10.26 -29.38
CA GLN A 300 7.01 9.17 -30.22
C GLN A 300 5.50 9.29 -30.42
N PHE A 301 4.75 9.61 -29.37
CA PHE A 301 3.29 9.76 -29.44
C PHE A 301 2.85 10.88 -30.37
N PRO A 302 3.34 12.14 -30.23
CA PRO A 302 2.97 13.20 -31.15
C PRO A 302 3.44 12.92 -32.58
N TYR A 303 4.62 12.30 -32.76
CA TYR A 303 5.11 11.92 -34.08
C TYR A 303 4.19 10.92 -34.79
N LEU A 304 3.77 9.86 -34.09
CA LEU A 304 2.88 8.84 -34.65
C LEU A 304 1.48 9.39 -34.89
N LEU A 305 0.91 10.16 -33.96
CA LEU A 305 -0.42 10.77 -34.15
C LEU A 305 -0.44 11.79 -35.28
N ALA A 306 0.62 12.58 -35.48
CA ALA A 306 0.74 13.51 -36.60
C ALA A 306 0.84 12.82 -37.97
N ARG A 307 1.17 11.52 -38.01
CA ARG A 307 1.09 10.72 -39.25
C ARG A 307 -0.32 10.20 -39.53
N LEU A 308 -1.15 10.06 -38.49
CA LEU A 308 -2.53 9.57 -38.60
C LEU A 308 -3.55 10.70 -38.79
N GLY A 309 -3.17 11.96 -38.55
CA GLY A 309 -4.08 13.08 -38.54
C GLY A 309 -3.39 14.43 -38.35
N GLU A 310 -4.20 15.47 -38.16
CA GLU A 310 -3.74 16.84 -37.99
C GLU A 310 -4.01 17.35 -36.57
N VAL A 311 -3.10 18.14 -36.03
CA VAL A 311 -3.28 18.80 -34.73
C VAL A 311 -4.23 19.98 -34.91
N ILE A 312 -5.38 19.93 -34.24
CA ILE A 312 -6.39 21.00 -34.23
C ILE A 312 -6.04 22.05 -33.16
N GLU A 313 -5.75 21.58 -31.95
CA GLU A 313 -5.55 22.43 -30.77
C GLU A 313 -4.37 21.88 -29.95
N THR A 314 -3.55 22.77 -29.42
CA THR A 314 -2.60 22.46 -28.35
C THR A 314 -2.81 23.45 -27.22
N LYS A 315 -3.01 22.96 -26.00
CA LYS A 315 -3.18 23.79 -24.82
C LYS A 315 -2.53 23.18 -23.59
N GLU A 316 -2.16 24.05 -22.66
CA GLU A 316 -1.63 23.67 -21.37
C GLU A 316 -2.73 23.77 -20.32
N GLN A 317 -3.14 22.62 -19.76
CA GLN A 317 -4.22 22.57 -18.79
C GLN A 317 -4.03 21.38 -17.84
N PHE A 318 -4.38 21.55 -16.56
CA PHE A 318 -4.31 20.49 -15.54
C PHE A 318 -2.90 19.91 -15.29
N GLY A 319 -1.85 20.63 -15.67
CA GLY A 319 -0.47 20.12 -15.63
C GLY A 319 -0.10 19.20 -16.81
N PHE A 320 -0.95 19.16 -17.85
CA PHE A 320 -0.73 18.42 -19.09
C PHE A 320 -0.63 19.36 -20.28
N THR A 321 0.28 19.01 -21.19
CA THR A 321 0.19 19.45 -22.58
C THR A 321 -0.87 18.58 -23.25
N ILE A 322 -2.02 19.16 -23.57
CA ILE A 322 -3.13 18.49 -24.24
C ILE A 322 -3.08 18.85 -25.72
N GLN A 323 -2.88 17.84 -26.56
CA GLN A 323 -2.91 17.97 -28.01
C GLN A 323 -4.13 17.23 -28.56
N HIS A 324 -4.99 17.95 -29.28
CA HIS A 324 -6.16 17.40 -29.95
C HIS A 324 -5.84 17.13 -31.41
N TYR A 325 -5.90 15.86 -31.80
CA TYR A 325 -5.73 15.41 -33.17
C TYR A 325 -7.08 15.02 -33.79
N ALA A 326 -7.35 15.51 -35.00
CA ALA A 326 -8.37 14.94 -35.87
C ALA A 326 -7.72 13.92 -36.82
N LEU A 327 -8.15 12.67 -36.73
CA LEU A 327 -7.60 11.59 -37.55
C LEU A 327 -8.15 11.63 -38.97
N ASN A 328 -7.25 11.63 -39.96
CA ASN A 328 -7.61 11.63 -41.37
C ASN A 328 -7.85 10.19 -41.86
N ARG A 329 -9.05 9.66 -41.58
CA ARG A 329 -9.41 8.28 -41.92
C ARG A 329 -9.57 8.00 -43.41
N SER A 330 -9.73 9.03 -44.24
CA SER A 330 -9.89 8.83 -45.68
C SER A 330 -8.71 8.08 -46.32
N GLN A 331 -7.55 8.04 -45.65
CA GLN A 331 -6.34 7.37 -46.11
C GLN A 331 -6.20 5.90 -45.65
N PHE A 332 -7.06 5.42 -44.74
CA PHE A 332 -6.98 4.06 -44.18
C PHE A 332 -8.11 3.13 -44.63
N ASP A 333 -9.11 3.66 -45.33
CA ASP A 333 -10.24 2.90 -45.87
C ASP A 333 -10.01 2.40 -47.32
N GLU A 334 -8.81 2.58 -47.89
CA GLU A 334 -8.43 1.91 -49.14
C GLU A 334 -7.86 0.51 -48.83
N PRO A 335 -8.55 -0.57 -49.26
CA PRO A 335 -8.16 -1.96 -48.99
C PRO A 335 -6.91 -2.44 -49.72
#